data_AF-A0A8H7DF42-F1
#
_entry.id   AF-A0A8H7DF42-F1
#
_cell.length_a   1.000
_cell.length_b   1.000
_cell.length_c   1.000
_cell.angle_alpha   90.00
_cell.angle_beta   90.00
_cell.angle_gamma   90.00
#
_symmetry.space_group_name_H-M   'P 1'
#
loop_
_entity.id
_entity.type
_entity.pdbx_description
1 polymer ?
#
loop_
_entity_poly.entity_id
_entity_poly.type
_entity_poly.pdbx_seq_one_letter_code
_entity_poly.pdbx_strand_id
1 'polypeptide(L)'
;MKILGRPFSIASCSSYLYQPLWWKCSTWHELPCNPIRCTAILLIVGLSITSVAILILVERPWGSTILPNILIPNLDPDPVHDLEEPVPKLVDATVYNSFVSPPPEHALVDRRVRPIRAHSAVSDTCLDKWVSTGLWQDPCRHNMVQESHIDLVYVWVNGSDPLHRKARQALLNATKYTAKEARFREHDELRYSLRAARNATAGWPNGTWHITADVPESAPTTATNNNSTLAPPNQTRRLGLVPQWLDIECAFYGCPDTAPPIRLLHDSQLFRLTGRPGANLKAADATDWFGKILPSFNSHAVESQLPHLDPEMVSDNIVALNDDQFMLLPLPPSAFHTTLYGQVFRVDPGLLVGGDPSGRADGGGEWRSLGWSAHLLNERFGTRKRPYMQHNARALSLPLMHEVSLAFGEYFAATPLSRFRGSHKEPKEYEVNTVFISTHYVIERHREALLWSWIVGKWGAQYGGMLDRQQKRMMWEETGGRKEEINILKGGKADRRTQSDVEVNMYMAGLQPPQAVDKERQGGYDIFMGVDGRIQRELPFPRTAD
;
A
#
# COMPACT_ATOMS: atom_id res chain seq x y z
N MET A 1 -2.15 4.56 63.63
CA MET A 1 -3.34 4.60 64.51
C MET A 1 -4.54 4.17 63.66
N LYS A 2 -5.20 3.05 64.01
CA LYS A 2 -6.40 2.51 63.32
C LYS A 2 -7.68 3.22 63.81
N ILE A 3 -8.80 2.95 63.10
CA ILE A 3 -10.24 3.02 63.49
C ILE A 3 -10.91 4.33 62.98
N LEU A 4 -12.01 4.40 62.19
CA LEU A 4 -13.07 3.47 61.73
C LEU A 4 -13.86 4.10 60.53
N GLY A 5 -14.58 3.26 59.74
CA GLY A 5 -15.85 3.65 59.07
C GLY A 5 -15.99 3.43 57.54
N ARG A 6 -16.65 2.34 57.13
CA ARG A 6 -17.22 2.05 55.78
C ARG A 6 -18.76 2.24 55.83
N PRO A 7 -19.55 2.02 54.75
CA PRO A 7 -19.41 2.26 53.29
C PRO A 7 -20.67 2.95 52.68
N PHE A 8 -20.67 3.34 51.39
CA PHE A 8 -21.87 3.21 50.52
C PHE A 8 -21.49 3.26 49.02
N SER A 9 -22.12 2.35 48.29
CA SER A 9 -22.06 2.11 46.84
C SER A 9 -23.07 3.00 46.11
N ILE A 10 -22.81 3.35 44.83
CA ILE A 10 -23.76 3.19 43.71
C ILE A 10 -23.00 3.40 42.39
N ALA A 11 -23.17 2.42 41.50
CA ALA A 11 -22.78 2.44 40.11
C ALA A 11 -23.64 3.41 39.29
N SER A 12 -23.13 3.94 38.18
CA SER A 12 -24.00 4.18 37.03
C SER A 12 -23.26 3.98 35.71
N CYS A 13 -24.01 3.40 34.78
CA CYS A 13 -23.62 2.85 33.51
C CYS A 13 -23.89 3.84 32.37
N SER A 14 -23.00 3.79 31.37
CA SER A 14 -23.31 3.78 29.93
C SER A 14 -23.71 5.05 29.17
N SER A 15 -23.08 5.21 27.98
CA SER A 15 -23.74 5.63 26.73
C SER A 15 -22.92 5.15 25.51
N TYR A 16 -23.32 4.01 24.95
CA TYR A 16 -23.03 3.54 23.59
C TYR A 16 -24.29 3.77 22.71
N LEU A 17 -24.10 3.93 21.39
CA LEU A 17 -25.09 3.88 20.29
C LEU A 17 -24.41 3.00 19.21
N TYR A 18 -24.92 1.90 18.64
CA TYR A 18 -26.25 1.27 18.50
C TYR A 18 -26.08 -0.27 18.36
N GLN A 19 -27.10 -1.04 18.77
CA GLN A 19 -27.42 -2.38 18.22
C GLN A 19 -28.95 -2.60 18.23
N PRO A 20 -29.50 -3.57 17.46
CA PRO A 20 -30.84 -3.50 16.87
C PRO A 20 -31.97 -4.10 17.74
N LEU A 21 -33.18 -3.58 17.49
CA LEU A 21 -34.48 -3.93 18.05
C LEU A 21 -34.92 -5.37 17.78
N TRP A 22 -35.20 -6.20 18.78
CA TRP A 22 -36.33 -7.15 18.80
C TRP A 22 -36.83 -7.42 20.25
N TRP A 23 -38.09 -7.02 20.50
CA TRP A 23 -39.11 -7.56 21.42
C TRP A 23 -39.09 -7.36 22.97
N LYS A 24 -40.23 -6.79 23.42
CA LYS A 24 -40.93 -6.82 24.74
C LYS A 24 -40.26 -6.17 25.96
N CYS A 25 -40.72 -4.97 26.33
CA CYS A 25 -41.73 -4.79 27.38
C CYS A 25 -42.09 -3.32 27.60
N SER A 26 -43.36 -3.13 27.94
CA SER A 26 -44.13 -1.91 28.18
C SER A 26 -43.72 -1.14 29.44
N THR A 27 -43.52 0.17 29.33
CA THR A 27 -44.12 1.22 30.17
C THR A 27 -43.75 2.60 29.62
N TRP A 28 -44.74 3.50 29.50
CA TRP A 28 -44.57 4.86 29.01
C TRP A 28 -44.20 5.80 30.17
N HIS A 29 -43.13 6.58 29.99
CA HIS A 29 -42.90 7.80 30.77
C HIS A 29 -42.76 8.99 29.81
N GLU A 30 -43.66 9.96 29.96
CA GLU A 30 -43.62 11.24 29.25
C GLU A 30 -42.45 12.09 29.76
N LEU A 31 -41.59 12.54 28.83
CA LEU A 31 -40.57 13.55 29.08
C LEU A 31 -40.97 14.85 28.35
N PRO A 32 -40.90 16.03 28.99
CA PRO A 32 -41.31 17.28 28.36
C PRO A 32 -40.30 17.68 27.26
N CYS A 33 -40.79 17.84 26.03
CA CYS A 33 -39.99 18.20 24.87
C CYS A 33 -39.56 19.69 24.94
N ASN A 34 -38.26 19.94 24.83
CA ASN A 34 -37.71 21.28 24.61
C ASN A 34 -38.08 21.76 23.18
N PRO A 35 -38.66 22.96 22.99
CA PRO A 35 -39.20 23.42 21.72
C PRO A 35 -38.21 23.41 20.54
N ILE A 36 -36.90 23.52 20.82
CA ILE A 36 -35.84 23.48 19.80
C ILE A 36 -35.59 22.05 19.27
N ARG A 37 -35.76 21.02 20.13
CA ARG A 37 -35.60 19.63 19.71
C ARG A 37 -36.81 19.14 18.92
N CYS A 38 -38.01 19.57 19.30
CA CYS A 38 -39.23 19.22 18.57
C CYS A 38 -39.26 19.86 17.16
N THR A 39 -38.75 21.09 16.98
CA THR A 39 -38.61 21.71 15.64
C THR A 39 -37.54 21.03 14.78
N ALA A 40 -36.40 20.63 15.37
CA ALA A 40 -35.36 19.89 14.63
C ALA A 40 -35.83 18.50 14.16
N ILE A 41 -36.58 17.78 15.00
CA ILE A 41 -37.14 16.47 14.62
C ILE A 41 -38.20 16.62 13.52
N LEU A 42 -39.07 17.64 13.60
CA LEU A 42 -40.05 17.91 12.55
C LEU A 42 -39.40 18.30 11.22
N LEU A 43 -38.29 19.04 11.24
CA LEU A 43 -37.50 19.37 10.04
C LEU A 43 -36.85 18.12 9.43
N ILE A 44 -36.26 17.24 10.24
CA ILE A 44 -35.63 16.00 9.77
C ILE A 44 -36.68 15.05 9.18
N VAL A 45 -37.84 14.91 9.83
CA VAL A 45 -38.95 14.09 9.32
C VAL A 45 -39.52 14.70 8.04
N GLY A 46 -39.69 16.04 7.97
CA GLY A 46 -40.14 16.73 6.76
C GLY A 46 -39.18 16.58 5.56
N LEU A 47 -37.87 16.67 5.79
CA LEU A 47 -36.83 16.47 4.76
C LEU A 47 -36.73 14.99 4.31
N SER A 48 -37.02 14.05 5.21
CA SER A 48 -37.04 12.62 4.90
C SER A 48 -38.26 12.24 4.06
N ILE A 49 -39.44 12.78 4.40
CA ILE A 49 -40.68 12.52 3.66
C ILE A 49 -40.62 13.16 2.26
N THR A 50 -40.03 14.35 2.12
CA THR A 50 -39.82 14.99 0.80
C THR A 50 -38.83 14.21 -0.06
N SER A 51 -37.76 13.67 0.52
CA SER A 51 -36.79 12.83 -0.22
C SER A 51 -37.42 11.52 -0.71
N VAL A 52 -38.26 10.88 0.11
CA VAL A 52 -39.00 9.66 -0.28
C VAL A 52 -40.09 9.97 -1.31
N ALA A 53 -40.77 11.11 -1.21
CA ALA A 53 -41.74 11.55 -2.22
C ALA A 53 -41.08 11.87 -3.57
N ILE A 54 -39.88 12.44 -3.58
CA ILE A 54 -39.10 12.68 -4.81
C ILE A 54 -38.68 11.35 -5.45
N LEU A 55 -38.21 10.37 -4.66
CA LEU A 55 -37.88 9.03 -5.16
C LEU A 55 -39.10 8.31 -5.76
N ILE A 56 -40.27 8.41 -5.12
CA ILE A 56 -41.52 7.82 -5.63
C ILE A 56 -42.04 8.55 -6.88
N LEU A 57 -41.78 9.86 -7.01
CA LEU A 57 -42.11 10.63 -8.21
C LEU A 57 -41.14 10.37 -9.38
N VAL A 58 -39.89 9.96 -9.09
CA VAL A 58 -38.88 9.62 -10.10
C VAL A 58 -39.03 8.17 -10.61
N GLU A 59 -39.59 7.25 -9.81
CA GLU A 59 -39.79 5.84 -10.20
C GLU A 59 -41.09 5.53 -10.99
N ARG A 60 -41.80 6.53 -11.52
CA ARG A 60 -42.88 6.23 -12.50
C ARG A 60 -42.28 5.86 -13.86
N PRO A 61 -42.74 4.77 -14.51
CA PRO A 61 -42.12 4.27 -15.73
C PRO A 61 -42.39 5.24 -16.88
N TRP A 62 -41.31 5.83 -17.42
CA TRP A 62 -41.38 6.59 -18.65
C TRP A 62 -41.58 5.63 -19.82
N GLY A 63 -42.83 5.58 -20.27
CA GLY A 63 -43.17 5.07 -21.59
C GLY A 63 -42.43 5.85 -22.68
N SER A 64 -41.99 5.09 -23.67
CA SER A 64 -41.40 5.52 -24.94
C SER A 64 -41.95 6.84 -25.49
N THR A 65 -41.14 7.89 -25.54
CA THR A 65 -41.24 8.95 -26.57
C THR A 65 -39.94 9.77 -26.70
N ILE A 66 -39.26 9.57 -27.85
CA ILE A 66 -38.59 10.54 -28.73
C ILE A 66 -37.55 11.50 -28.09
N LEU A 67 -36.26 11.17 -28.27
CA LEU A 67 -35.15 12.13 -28.20
C LEU A 67 -35.00 12.86 -29.55
N PRO A 68 -34.68 14.18 -29.58
CA PRO A 68 -34.45 14.91 -30.82
C PRO A 68 -33.10 14.53 -31.43
N ASN A 69 -33.10 14.31 -32.75
CA ASN A 69 -31.93 14.00 -33.56
C ASN A 69 -30.85 15.09 -33.43
N ILE A 70 -29.72 14.75 -32.80
CA ILE A 70 -28.47 15.48 -32.98
C ILE A 70 -27.82 14.94 -34.26
N LEU A 71 -27.81 15.76 -35.30
CA LEU A 71 -27.13 15.49 -36.57
C LEU A 71 -25.61 15.39 -36.33
N ILE A 72 -25.08 14.17 -36.37
CA ILE A 72 -23.66 13.91 -36.56
C ILE A 72 -23.39 14.07 -38.07
N PRO A 73 -22.44 14.91 -38.51
CA PRO A 73 -22.10 15.00 -39.92
C PRO A 73 -21.53 13.63 -40.37
N ASN A 74 -22.02 13.14 -41.52
CA ASN A 74 -21.49 11.96 -42.20
C ASN A 74 -19.96 12.09 -42.36
N LEU A 75 -19.21 11.37 -41.53
CA LEU A 75 -17.86 10.95 -41.86
C LEU A 75 -18.03 9.72 -42.75
N ASP A 76 -17.61 9.86 -44.01
CA ASP A 76 -17.50 8.72 -44.92
C ASP A 76 -16.68 7.62 -44.23
N PRO A 77 -17.12 6.36 -44.26
CA PRO A 77 -16.33 5.27 -43.74
C PRO A 77 -15.07 5.14 -44.60
N ASP A 78 -13.91 5.46 -44.01
CA ASP A 78 -12.63 5.09 -44.58
C ASP A 78 -12.65 3.58 -44.90
N PRO A 79 -12.07 3.16 -46.04
CA PRO A 79 -11.99 1.76 -46.39
C PRO A 79 -11.23 1.04 -45.29
N VAL A 80 -11.92 0.10 -44.64
CA VAL A 80 -11.31 -0.88 -43.73
C VAL A 80 -10.24 -1.59 -44.54
N HIS A 81 -8.99 -1.17 -44.37
CA HIS A 81 -7.88 -2.03 -44.70
C HIS A 81 -7.98 -3.20 -43.72
N ASP A 82 -8.41 -4.35 -44.23
CA ASP A 82 -8.26 -5.65 -43.60
C ASP A 82 -6.76 -5.85 -43.34
N LEU A 83 -6.29 -5.33 -42.21
CA LEU A 83 -5.16 -5.91 -41.53
C LEU A 83 -5.68 -7.25 -41.05
N GLU A 84 -5.50 -8.30 -41.86
CA GLU A 84 -5.54 -9.67 -41.39
C GLU A 84 -4.54 -9.76 -40.24
N GLU A 85 -5.04 -9.55 -39.01
CA GLU A 85 -4.33 -10.00 -37.82
C GLU A 85 -4.07 -11.49 -38.05
N PRO A 86 -2.81 -11.96 -37.96
CA PRO A 86 -2.53 -13.36 -38.14
C PRO A 86 -3.41 -14.11 -37.13
N VAL A 87 -4.37 -14.88 -37.66
CA VAL A 87 -5.21 -15.79 -36.89
C VAL A 87 -4.27 -16.52 -35.94
N PRO A 88 -4.43 -16.39 -34.60
CA PRO A 88 -3.59 -17.10 -33.67
C PRO A 88 -3.70 -18.56 -34.05
N LYS A 89 -2.60 -19.16 -34.53
CA LYS A 89 -2.50 -20.61 -34.64
C LYS A 89 -2.97 -21.14 -33.29
N LEU A 90 -3.89 -22.10 -33.29
CA LEU A 90 -4.16 -22.90 -32.10
C LEU A 90 -2.82 -23.54 -31.71
N VAL A 91 -2.08 -22.89 -30.82
CA VAL A 91 -0.92 -23.45 -30.15
C VAL A 91 -1.44 -23.95 -28.82
N ASP A 92 -1.54 -25.28 -28.73
CA ASP A 92 -1.31 -26.17 -27.59
C ASP A 92 -1.85 -25.80 -26.19
N ALA A 93 -1.91 -26.81 -25.33
CA ALA A 93 -2.41 -26.72 -23.95
C ALA A 93 -1.91 -25.48 -23.18
N THR A 94 -2.76 -24.94 -22.29
CA THR A 94 -2.42 -23.84 -21.37
C THR A 94 -1.02 -24.04 -20.77
N VAL A 95 -0.17 -23.02 -20.92
CA VAL A 95 1.22 -23.07 -20.50
C VAL A 95 1.33 -22.71 -19.02
N TYR A 96 2.09 -23.51 -18.28
CA TYR A 96 2.44 -23.29 -16.88
C TYR A 96 3.94 -23.41 -16.69
N ASN A 97 4.50 -22.65 -15.75
CA ASN A 97 5.87 -22.89 -15.30
C ASN A 97 5.87 -23.96 -14.19
N SER A 98 6.39 -25.16 -14.46
CA SER A 98 6.50 -26.19 -13.43
C SER A 98 7.72 -25.93 -12.55
N PHE A 99 7.52 -25.88 -11.23
CA PHE A 99 8.62 -25.72 -10.27
C PHE A 99 8.38 -26.51 -9.00
N VAL A 100 9.43 -26.68 -8.21
CA VAL A 100 9.36 -27.30 -6.89
C VAL A 100 9.40 -26.19 -5.84
N SER A 101 8.50 -26.26 -4.86
CA SER A 101 8.47 -25.29 -3.75
C SER A 101 9.83 -25.22 -3.06
N PRO A 102 10.26 -24.03 -2.58
CA PRO A 102 11.51 -23.91 -1.82
C PRO A 102 11.53 -24.88 -0.63
N PRO A 103 12.72 -25.33 -0.22
CA PRO A 103 12.81 -26.18 0.96
C PRO A 103 12.40 -25.39 2.22
N PRO A 104 11.88 -26.06 3.28
CA PRO A 104 11.35 -25.37 4.45
C PRO A 104 12.33 -24.43 5.16
N GLU A 105 13.63 -24.71 5.13
CA GLU A 105 14.67 -23.82 5.68
C GLU A 105 14.74 -22.46 4.96
N HIS A 106 14.46 -22.43 3.65
CA HIS A 106 14.43 -21.19 2.86
C HIS A 106 13.13 -20.43 3.06
N ALA A 107 12.17 -21.00 3.78
CA ALA A 107 10.92 -20.35 4.11
C ALA A 107 10.95 -19.61 5.45
N LEU A 108 12.11 -19.48 6.09
CA LEU A 108 12.29 -18.61 7.25
C LEU A 108 12.71 -17.21 6.80
N VAL A 109 12.22 -16.19 7.50
CA VAL A 109 12.60 -14.81 7.21
C VAL A 109 14.08 -14.53 7.53
N ASP A 110 14.78 -13.81 6.65
CA ASP A 110 16.06 -13.19 6.99
C ASP A 110 15.83 -12.10 8.03
N ARG A 111 16.54 -12.14 9.16
CA ARG A 111 16.34 -11.19 10.27
C ARG A 111 17.30 -10.01 10.25
N ARG A 112 18.19 -9.96 9.27
CA ARG A 112 19.18 -8.89 9.14
C ARG A 112 18.51 -7.66 8.57
N VAL A 113 18.63 -6.53 9.27
CA VAL A 113 18.21 -5.23 8.73
C VAL A 113 19.02 -4.95 7.47
N ARG A 114 18.33 -4.58 6.39
CA ARG A 114 18.93 -4.32 5.07
C ARG A 114 19.33 -2.85 4.99
N PRO A 115 20.52 -2.52 4.45
CA PRO A 115 20.92 -1.13 4.22
C PRO A 115 20.11 -0.51 3.08
N ILE A 116 20.05 0.83 3.04
CA ILE A 116 19.51 1.59 1.89
C ILE A 116 20.70 1.99 1.01
N ARG A 117 20.92 1.30 -0.11
CA ARG A 117 22.14 1.46 -0.92
C ARG A 117 22.29 2.86 -1.51
N ALA A 118 21.18 3.52 -1.84
CA ALA A 118 21.17 4.86 -2.43
C ALA A 118 21.87 5.91 -1.54
N HIS A 119 21.71 5.82 -0.21
CA HIS A 119 22.35 6.76 0.71
C HIS A 119 23.86 6.52 0.85
N SER A 120 24.33 5.29 0.65
CA SER A 120 25.77 4.98 0.68
C SER A 120 26.54 5.64 -0.47
N ALA A 121 25.86 6.12 -1.50
CA ALA A 121 26.47 6.88 -2.60
C ALA A 121 26.69 8.36 -2.28
N VAL A 122 26.16 8.87 -1.17
CA VAL A 122 26.30 10.28 -0.74
C VAL A 122 27.24 10.34 0.46
N SER A 123 28.28 11.16 0.38
CA SER A 123 29.25 11.33 1.48
C SER A 123 28.58 11.87 2.74
N ASP A 124 29.00 11.42 3.92
CA ASP A 124 28.49 11.89 5.22
C ASP A 124 28.50 13.41 5.36
N THR A 125 29.56 14.10 4.92
CA THR A 125 29.64 15.58 4.97
C THR A 125 28.55 16.25 4.12
N CYS A 126 28.21 15.65 2.98
CA CYS A 126 27.10 16.13 2.15
C CYS A 126 25.75 15.81 2.81
N LEU A 127 25.55 14.59 3.33
CA LEU A 127 24.34 14.22 4.05
C LEU A 127 24.09 15.14 5.24
N ASP A 128 25.11 15.43 6.05
CA ASP A 128 25.02 16.36 7.18
C ASP A 128 24.58 17.75 6.74
N LYS A 129 25.18 18.28 5.66
CA LYS A 129 24.81 19.59 5.10
C LYS A 129 23.38 19.59 4.58
N TRP A 130 23.01 18.56 3.83
CA TRP A 130 21.68 18.38 3.26
C TRP A 130 20.62 18.30 4.36
N VAL A 131 20.78 17.38 5.31
CA VAL A 131 19.82 17.13 6.39
C VAL A 131 19.70 18.33 7.32
N SER A 132 20.79 19.05 7.61
CA SER A 132 20.76 20.21 8.51
C SER A 132 20.20 21.48 7.88
N THR A 133 20.41 21.69 6.58
CA THR A 133 20.01 22.95 5.90
C THR A 133 18.79 22.82 5.00
N GLY A 134 18.47 21.60 4.55
CA GLY A 134 17.44 21.37 3.53
C GLY A 134 17.82 21.91 2.15
N LEU A 135 19.10 22.21 1.91
CA LEU A 135 19.61 22.78 0.66
C LEU A 135 20.73 21.90 0.08
N TRP A 136 20.60 21.54 -1.20
CA TRP A 136 21.64 20.82 -1.94
C TRP A 136 22.72 21.79 -2.45
N GLN A 137 23.71 22.05 -1.60
CA GLN A 137 24.78 23.03 -1.83
C GLN A 137 26.13 22.48 -1.35
N ASP A 138 27.22 23.25 -1.49
CA ASP A 138 28.56 22.80 -1.08
C ASP A 138 28.56 22.19 0.34
N PRO A 139 29.14 20.98 0.52
CA PRO A 139 30.04 20.27 -0.41
C PRO A 139 29.36 19.35 -1.44
N CYS A 140 28.02 19.32 -1.52
CA CYS A 140 27.25 18.40 -2.37
C CYS A 140 27.26 18.74 -3.87
N ARG A 141 27.63 19.98 -4.23
CA ARG A 141 27.40 20.57 -5.56
C ARG A 141 28.12 19.85 -6.71
N HIS A 142 29.18 19.11 -6.40
CA HIS A 142 29.98 18.37 -7.37
C HIS A 142 29.65 16.86 -7.43
N ASN A 143 28.82 16.37 -6.51
CA ASN A 143 28.42 14.97 -6.43
C ASN A 143 27.00 14.83 -6.99
N MET A 144 26.86 14.75 -8.32
CA MET A 144 25.57 14.41 -8.93
C MET A 144 25.13 13.04 -8.43
N VAL A 145 23.87 12.94 -8.03
CA VAL A 145 23.28 11.69 -7.58
C VAL A 145 22.63 11.02 -8.78
N GLN A 146 22.79 9.70 -8.88
CA GLN A 146 22.13 8.94 -9.93
C GLN A 146 20.63 8.84 -9.66
N GLU A 147 19.85 8.82 -10.75
CA GLU A 147 18.44 8.47 -10.69
C GLU A 147 18.25 7.10 -10.05
N SER A 148 17.15 6.94 -9.34
CA SER A 148 16.86 5.68 -8.66
C SER A 148 16.66 4.57 -9.67
N HIS A 149 17.34 3.45 -9.46
CA HIS A 149 16.99 2.19 -10.13
C HIS A 149 15.70 1.66 -9.51
N ILE A 150 14.68 1.45 -10.34
CA ILE A 150 13.33 1.07 -9.90
C ILE A 150 12.81 -0.09 -10.75
N ASP A 151 12.42 -1.18 -10.10
CA ASP A 151 11.75 -2.32 -10.76
C ASP A 151 10.23 -2.20 -10.67
N LEU A 152 9.53 -2.73 -11.67
CA LEU A 152 8.07 -2.87 -11.62
C LEU A 152 7.71 -4.26 -11.13
N VAL A 153 6.85 -4.34 -10.11
CA VAL A 153 6.42 -5.61 -9.52
C VAL A 153 4.91 -5.73 -9.63
N TYR A 154 4.44 -6.66 -10.45
CA TYR A 154 3.04 -6.96 -10.67
C TYR A 154 2.57 -8.13 -9.81
N VAL A 155 1.59 -7.85 -8.95
CA VAL A 155 0.82 -8.90 -8.27
C VAL A 155 -0.39 -9.20 -9.16
N TRP A 156 -0.38 -10.34 -9.85
CA TRP A 156 -1.39 -10.70 -10.85
C TRP A 156 -1.77 -12.18 -10.75
N VAL A 157 -3.02 -12.51 -11.05
CA VAL A 157 -3.49 -13.88 -11.15
C VAL A 157 -4.54 -14.02 -12.24
N ASN A 158 -4.49 -15.08 -13.05
CA ASN A 158 -5.58 -15.39 -13.96
C ASN A 158 -6.74 -16.06 -13.20
N GLY A 159 -7.75 -15.26 -12.84
CA GLY A 159 -8.94 -15.74 -12.12
C GLY A 159 -9.78 -16.79 -12.88
N SER A 160 -9.67 -16.82 -14.22
CA SER A 160 -10.37 -17.71 -15.14
C SER A 160 -9.61 -19.01 -15.45
N ASP A 161 -8.35 -19.13 -15.03
CA ASP A 161 -7.51 -20.32 -15.26
C ASP A 161 -8.18 -21.59 -14.72
N PRO A 162 -8.24 -22.71 -15.48
CA PRO A 162 -8.94 -23.92 -15.06
C PRO A 162 -8.39 -24.56 -13.78
N LEU A 163 -7.07 -24.59 -13.59
CA LEU A 163 -6.44 -25.19 -12.42
C LEU A 163 -6.60 -24.29 -11.19
N HIS A 164 -6.46 -22.98 -11.37
CA HIS A 164 -6.73 -21.98 -10.35
C HIS A 164 -8.19 -22.02 -9.89
N ARG A 165 -9.16 -22.06 -10.82
CA ARG A 165 -10.58 -22.21 -10.50
C ARG A 165 -10.87 -23.51 -9.75
N LYS A 166 -10.27 -24.62 -10.17
CA LYS A 166 -10.42 -25.93 -9.49
C LYS A 166 -9.88 -25.89 -8.06
N ALA A 167 -8.67 -25.35 -7.87
CA ALA A 167 -8.06 -25.20 -6.55
C ALA A 167 -8.89 -24.27 -5.65
N ARG A 168 -9.39 -23.16 -6.21
CA ARG A 168 -10.26 -22.20 -5.52
C ARG A 168 -11.56 -22.86 -5.07
N GLN A 169 -12.26 -23.54 -5.97
CA GLN A 169 -13.53 -24.19 -5.67
C GLN A 169 -13.38 -25.27 -4.60
N ALA A 170 -12.31 -26.07 -4.67
CA ALA A 170 -12.01 -27.07 -3.66
C ALA A 170 -11.87 -26.44 -2.27
N LEU A 171 -11.17 -25.30 -2.18
CA LEU A 171 -10.98 -24.59 -0.91
C LEU A 171 -12.27 -23.88 -0.43
N LEU A 172 -13.05 -23.27 -1.33
CA LEU A 172 -14.35 -22.66 -0.98
C LEU A 172 -15.29 -23.71 -0.38
N ASN A 173 -15.36 -24.90 -0.99
CA ASN A 173 -16.15 -26.02 -0.49
C ASN A 173 -15.67 -26.50 0.88
N ALA A 174 -14.35 -26.64 1.06
CA ALA A 174 -13.76 -27.12 2.32
C ALA A 174 -13.96 -26.13 3.48
N THR A 175 -13.84 -24.82 3.21
CA THR A 175 -13.91 -23.76 4.23
C THR A 175 -15.33 -23.23 4.46
N LYS A 176 -16.27 -23.54 3.56
CA LYS A 176 -17.62 -22.94 3.51
C LYS A 176 -17.59 -21.40 3.45
N TYR A 177 -16.49 -20.84 2.96
CA TYR A 177 -16.35 -19.40 2.76
C TYR A 177 -17.14 -18.98 1.52
N THR A 178 -17.87 -17.87 1.61
CA THR A 178 -18.59 -17.29 0.47
C THR A 178 -17.77 -16.13 -0.09
N ALA A 179 -17.15 -16.35 -1.24
CA ALA A 179 -16.37 -15.31 -1.90
C ALA A 179 -17.23 -14.44 -2.82
N LYS A 180 -16.76 -13.22 -3.07
CA LYS A 180 -17.37 -12.32 -4.07
C LYS A 180 -16.80 -12.68 -5.45
N GLU A 181 -17.62 -13.23 -6.35
CA GLU A 181 -17.18 -13.68 -7.68
C GLU A 181 -16.48 -12.60 -8.51
N ALA A 182 -16.88 -11.33 -8.34
CA ALA A 182 -16.25 -10.19 -9.01
C ALA A 182 -14.72 -10.08 -8.79
N ARG A 183 -14.16 -10.75 -7.76
CA ARG A 183 -12.73 -10.76 -7.44
C ARG A 183 -11.89 -11.71 -8.26
N PHE A 184 -12.54 -12.64 -8.96
CA PHE A 184 -11.86 -13.68 -9.72
C PHE A 184 -12.18 -13.57 -11.20
N ARG A 185 -12.76 -12.44 -11.61
CA ARG A 185 -13.01 -12.15 -13.02
C ARG A 185 -11.71 -11.65 -13.63
N GLU A 186 -11.31 -12.27 -14.72
CA GLU A 186 -10.15 -11.88 -15.51
C GLU A 186 -10.64 -11.13 -16.75
N HIS A 187 -9.99 -10.00 -17.05
CA HIS A 187 -10.33 -9.06 -18.13
C HIS A 187 -9.17 -8.82 -19.11
N ASP A 188 -8.06 -9.57 -18.96
CA ASP A 188 -6.78 -9.40 -19.68
C ASP A 188 -6.15 -8.02 -19.43
N GLU A 189 -6.43 -7.42 -18.26
CA GLU A 189 -5.98 -6.06 -17.90
C GLU A 189 -4.46 -5.97 -17.82
N LEU A 190 -3.79 -7.04 -17.35
CA LEU A 190 -2.34 -7.13 -17.25
C LEU A 190 -1.64 -6.77 -18.57
N ARG A 191 -2.16 -7.26 -19.71
CA ARG A 191 -1.58 -6.99 -21.03
C ARG A 191 -1.55 -5.50 -21.34
N TYR A 192 -2.64 -4.81 -21.05
CA TYR A 192 -2.78 -3.38 -21.31
C TYR A 192 -2.02 -2.54 -20.28
N SER A 193 -2.02 -2.95 -19.01
CA SER A 193 -1.25 -2.31 -17.95
C SER A 193 0.25 -2.36 -18.24
N LEU A 194 0.78 -3.51 -18.64
CA LEU A 194 2.19 -3.67 -19.02
C LEU A 194 2.55 -2.80 -20.23
N ARG A 195 1.69 -2.70 -21.24
CA ARG A 195 1.91 -1.78 -22.38
C ARG A 195 1.95 -0.32 -21.93
N ALA A 196 1.03 0.08 -21.06
CA ALA A 196 0.98 1.44 -20.51
C ALA A 196 2.25 1.75 -19.69
N ALA A 197 2.65 0.82 -18.81
CA ALA A 197 3.88 0.92 -18.03
C ALA A 197 5.12 1.01 -18.93
N ARG A 198 5.23 0.18 -19.99
CA ARG A 198 6.34 0.24 -20.96
C ARG A 198 6.53 1.64 -21.52
N ASN A 199 5.42 2.26 -21.92
CA ASN A 199 5.43 3.59 -22.52
C ASN A 199 5.77 4.67 -21.49
N ALA A 200 5.20 4.57 -20.28
CA ALA A 200 5.43 5.50 -19.19
C ALA A 200 6.87 5.48 -18.66
N THR A 201 7.52 4.31 -18.68
CA THR A 201 8.86 4.09 -18.09
C THR A 201 9.96 3.89 -19.13
N ALA A 202 9.71 4.22 -20.41
CA ALA A 202 10.66 4.00 -21.50
C ALA A 202 12.06 4.62 -21.28
N GLY A 203 12.15 5.69 -20.47
CA GLY A 203 13.41 6.35 -20.11
C GLY A 203 14.06 5.87 -18.80
N TRP A 204 13.53 4.84 -18.14
CA TRP A 204 14.06 4.37 -16.86
C TRP A 204 15.36 3.58 -17.05
N PRO A 205 16.33 3.72 -16.13
CA PRO A 205 17.55 2.92 -16.17
C PRO A 205 17.24 1.45 -15.84
N ASN A 206 17.41 0.54 -16.80
CA ASN A 206 17.47 -0.93 -16.65
C ASN A 206 16.52 -1.58 -15.62
N GLY A 207 15.25 -1.16 -15.54
CA GLY A 207 14.26 -1.82 -14.68
C GLY A 207 13.97 -3.25 -15.14
N THR A 208 13.66 -4.15 -14.21
CA THR A 208 13.13 -5.50 -14.48
C THR A 208 11.67 -5.57 -14.04
N TRP A 209 10.87 -6.37 -14.74
CA TRP A 209 9.45 -6.56 -14.41
C TRP A 209 9.23 -7.92 -13.77
N HIS A 210 8.49 -7.97 -12.67
CA HIS A 210 8.23 -9.22 -11.94
C HIS A 210 6.73 -9.53 -11.91
N ILE A 211 6.33 -10.77 -12.21
CA ILE A 211 4.91 -11.19 -12.20
C ILE A 211 4.73 -12.40 -11.28
N THR A 212 3.70 -12.39 -10.42
CA THR A 212 3.55 -13.40 -9.36
C THR A 212 2.19 -14.10 -9.27
N ALA A 213 2.13 -15.41 -9.59
CA ALA A 213 1.06 -16.33 -9.16
C ALA A 213 1.40 -17.80 -9.41
N ASP A 214 0.91 -18.69 -8.57
CA ASP A 214 0.93 -20.14 -8.78
C ASP A 214 -0.30 -20.88 -8.24
N VAL A 215 -0.37 -22.16 -8.61
CA VAL A 215 -1.34 -23.13 -8.12
C VAL A 215 -0.64 -24.44 -7.77
N PRO A 216 -1.21 -25.27 -6.86
CA PRO A 216 -0.71 -26.61 -6.61
C PRO A 216 -0.80 -27.46 -7.88
N GLU A 217 0.23 -28.25 -8.16
CA GLU A 217 0.13 -29.29 -9.19
C GLU A 217 -0.81 -30.38 -8.64
N SER A 218 -2.04 -30.46 -9.16
CA SER A 218 -2.89 -31.62 -8.85
C SER A 218 -2.29 -32.85 -9.53
N ALA A 219 -2.11 -33.94 -8.78
CA ALA A 219 -1.60 -35.24 -9.25
C ALA A 219 -2.11 -35.62 -10.67
N PRO A 220 -1.28 -36.28 -11.48
CA PRO A 220 -1.38 -36.27 -12.94
C PRO A 220 -2.76 -36.69 -13.44
N THR A 221 -3.38 -35.79 -14.20
CA THR A 221 -4.51 -36.11 -15.08
C THR A 221 -4.04 -37.09 -16.15
N THR A 222 -4.08 -38.40 -15.88
CA THR A 222 -4.06 -39.54 -16.83
C THR A 222 -3.09 -39.54 -18.02
N ALA A 223 -2.14 -38.60 -18.10
CA ALA A 223 -1.09 -38.57 -19.10
C ALA A 223 0.15 -39.19 -18.44
N THR A 224 0.33 -40.49 -18.69
CA THR A 224 1.51 -41.27 -18.36
C THR A 224 2.73 -40.75 -19.11
N ASN A 225 3.27 -39.62 -18.67
CA ASN A 225 4.62 -39.20 -19.02
C ASN A 225 5.53 -39.56 -17.85
N ASN A 226 6.23 -40.67 -18.00
CA ASN A 226 7.07 -41.34 -16.99
C ASN A 226 8.33 -40.56 -16.57
N ASN A 227 8.38 -39.24 -16.81
CA ASN A 227 9.50 -38.36 -16.49
C ASN A 227 9.17 -37.33 -15.39
N SER A 228 8.06 -37.50 -14.65
CA SER A 228 7.83 -36.71 -13.44
C SER A 228 8.74 -37.23 -12.31
N THR A 229 9.91 -36.59 -12.15
CA THR A 229 10.73 -36.80 -10.95
C THR A 229 9.91 -36.37 -9.72
N LEU A 230 9.67 -37.29 -8.77
CA LEU A 230 8.95 -36.95 -7.54
C LEU A 230 9.61 -35.74 -6.86
N ALA A 231 8.81 -34.82 -6.32
CA ALA A 231 9.35 -33.75 -5.49
C ALA A 231 10.14 -34.37 -4.32
N PRO A 232 11.25 -33.75 -3.89
CA PRO A 232 11.96 -34.17 -2.69
C PRO A 232 11.01 -34.23 -1.47
N PRO A 233 11.33 -35.03 -0.42
CA PRO A 233 10.55 -35.05 0.81
C PRO A 233 10.37 -33.63 1.37
N ASN A 234 9.16 -33.30 1.83
CA ASN A 234 8.76 -31.98 2.37
C ASN A 234 8.77 -30.82 1.35
N GLN A 235 8.80 -31.12 0.05
CA GLN A 235 8.58 -30.15 -1.02
C GLN A 235 7.39 -30.59 -1.88
N THR A 236 6.76 -29.64 -2.56
CA THR A 236 5.61 -29.88 -3.41
C THR A 236 5.90 -29.35 -4.81
N ARG A 237 5.49 -30.10 -5.84
CA ARG A 237 5.45 -29.54 -7.18
C ARG A 237 4.30 -28.55 -7.31
N ARG A 238 4.54 -27.46 -8.01
CA ARG A 238 3.61 -26.36 -8.22
C ARG A 238 3.66 -25.94 -9.68
N LEU A 239 2.56 -25.34 -10.12
CA LEU A 239 2.41 -24.80 -11.46
C LEU A 239 2.23 -23.29 -11.34
N GLY A 240 3.26 -22.58 -11.76
CA GLY A 240 3.24 -21.13 -11.91
C GLY A 240 2.33 -20.72 -13.05
N LEU A 241 1.45 -19.75 -12.79
CA LEU A 241 0.64 -19.17 -13.84
C LEU A 241 1.50 -18.27 -14.72
N VAL A 242 1.25 -18.32 -16.01
CA VAL A 242 1.94 -17.53 -17.03
C VAL A 242 0.90 -16.76 -17.84
N PRO A 243 1.10 -15.47 -18.15
CA PRO A 243 0.28 -14.79 -19.14
C PRO A 243 0.42 -15.50 -20.50
N GLN A 244 -0.68 -15.98 -21.07
CA GLN A 244 -0.62 -16.90 -22.23
C GLN A 244 -0.13 -16.23 -23.52
N TRP A 245 -0.07 -14.90 -23.56
CA TRP A 245 0.51 -14.11 -24.65
C TRP A 245 2.00 -13.80 -24.44
N LEU A 246 2.58 -14.14 -23.28
CA LEU A 246 3.98 -13.90 -22.96
C LEU A 246 4.87 -15.02 -23.50
N ASP A 247 5.97 -14.64 -24.14
CA ASP A 247 7.03 -15.59 -24.50
C ASP A 247 7.78 -16.04 -23.25
N ILE A 248 7.59 -17.30 -22.85
CA ILE A 248 8.19 -17.85 -21.62
C ILE A 248 9.69 -18.07 -21.73
N GLU A 249 10.20 -18.45 -22.89
CA GLU A 249 11.63 -18.64 -23.10
C GLU A 249 12.33 -17.29 -22.93
N CYS A 250 11.72 -16.24 -23.48
CA CYS A 250 12.15 -14.87 -23.28
C CYS A 250 12.14 -14.44 -21.80
N ALA A 251 11.08 -14.79 -21.06
CA ALA A 251 10.93 -14.39 -19.66
C ALA A 251 11.88 -15.14 -18.70
N PHE A 252 12.25 -16.39 -19.02
CA PHE A 252 13.17 -17.17 -18.18
C PHE A 252 14.64 -17.01 -18.56
N TYR A 253 14.94 -16.91 -19.87
CA TYR A 253 16.31 -16.96 -20.39
C TYR A 253 16.77 -15.65 -21.03
N GLY A 254 15.86 -14.67 -21.15
CA GLY A 254 16.12 -13.35 -21.73
C GLY A 254 16.01 -13.33 -23.25
N CYS A 255 15.55 -12.21 -23.83
CA CYS A 255 15.69 -11.94 -25.26
C CYS A 255 16.61 -10.77 -25.55
N PRO A 256 17.34 -10.80 -26.68
CA PRO A 256 18.18 -9.69 -27.13
C PRO A 256 17.42 -8.36 -27.33
N ASP A 257 16.15 -8.42 -27.78
CA ASP A 257 15.39 -7.26 -28.27
C ASP A 257 14.25 -6.81 -27.33
N THR A 258 14.05 -7.46 -26.17
CA THR A 258 13.02 -7.07 -25.19
C THR A 258 13.67 -6.40 -23.98
N ALA A 259 13.72 -5.07 -24.01
CA ALA A 259 13.99 -4.25 -22.84
C ALA A 259 12.67 -3.57 -22.40
N PRO A 260 12.32 -3.60 -21.10
CA PRO A 260 12.97 -4.29 -19.99
C PRO A 260 12.72 -5.81 -19.94
N PRO A 261 13.60 -6.62 -19.30
CA PRO A 261 13.36 -8.05 -19.10
C PRO A 261 12.15 -8.29 -18.16
N ILE A 262 11.38 -9.34 -18.44
CA ILE A 262 10.30 -9.83 -17.58
C ILE A 262 10.79 -11.09 -16.87
N ARG A 263 10.66 -11.15 -15.55
CA ARG A 263 10.95 -12.31 -14.71
C ARG A 263 9.68 -12.82 -14.06
N LEU A 264 9.45 -14.13 -14.12
CA LEU A 264 8.35 -14.76 -13.40
C LEU A 264 8.82 -15.19 -12.01
N LEU A 265 8.07 -14.80 -10.97
CA LEU A 265 8.33 -15.15 -9.58
C LEU A 265 7.04 -15.64 -8.96
N HIS A 266 6.94 -16.90 -8.56
CA HIS A 266 5.67 -17.44 -8.07
C HIS A 266 5.42 -17.09 -6.60
N ASP A 267 4.17 -16.80 -6.23
CA ASP A 267 3.83 -16.26 -4.92
C ASP A 267 4.27 -17.19 -3.78
N SER A 268 4.09 -18.50 -3.91
CA SER A 268 4.58 -19.45 -2.90
C SER A 268 6.10 -19.46 -2.72
N GLN A 269 6.88 -18.99 -3.71
CA GLN A 269 8.33 -18.85 -3.60
C GLN A 269 8.74 -17.63 -2.76
N LEU A 270 7.84 -16.67 -2.55
CA LEU A 270 8.06 -15.45 -1.76
C LEU A 270 7.72 -15.62 -0.28
N PHE A 271 6.90 -16.62 0.04
CA PHE A 271 6.36 -16.76 1.38
C PHE A 271 7.48 -17.11 2.37
N ARG A 272 7.63 -16.29 3.41
CA ARG A 272 8.56 -16.51 4.52
C ARG A 272 7.81 -16.41 5.83
N LEU A 273 7.97 -17.42 6.68
CA LEU A 273 7.50 -17.39 8.05
C LEU A 273 8.33 -16.38 8.84
N THR A 274 7.67 -15.28 9.16
CA THR A 274 8.11 -14.30 10.15
C THR A 274 7.64 -14.72 11.55
N GLY A 275 8.00 -13.94 12.56
CA GLY A 275 7.50 -14.18 13.92
C GLY A 275 7.77 -12.98 14.79
N ARG A 276 7.46 -13.10 16.09
CA ARG A 276 7.80 -12.06 17.06
C ARG A 276 9.30 -11.75 17.03
N PRO A 277 9.71 -10.49 17.30
CA PRO A 277 11.10 -10.17 17.58
C PRO A 277 11.68 -11.14 18.63
N GLY A 278 12.80 -11.78 18.32
CA GLY A 278 13.45 -12.79 19.18
C GLY A 278 12.90 -14.23 19.10
N ALA A 279 11.84 -14.50 18.33
CA ALA A 279 11.32 -15.88 18.18
C ALA A 279 12.36 -16.82 17.55
N ASN A 280 12.55 -18.03 18.09
CA ASN A 280 13.45 -19.03 17.52
C ASN A 280 12.68 -19.98 16.59
N LEU A 281 12.46 -19.55 15.35
CA LEU A 281 11.71 -20.30 14.34
C LEU A 281 12.57 -21.39 13.71
N LYS A 282 11.98 -22.57 13.48
CA LYS A 282 12.61 -23.74 12.87
C LYS A 282 11.92 -24.09 11.55
N ALA A 283 12.62 -24.87 10.72
CA ALA A 283 12.08 -25.38 9.46
C ALA A 283 10.74 -26.13 9.64
N ALA A 284 10.56 -26.85 10.76
CA ALA A 284 9.30 -27.53 11.08
C ALA A 284 8.12 -26.56 11.28
N ASP A 285 8.36 -25.38 11.86
CA ASP A 285 7.34 -24.35 12.04
C ASP A 285 6.90 -23.79 10.67
N ALA A 286 7.85 -23.59 9.75
CA ALA A 286 7.57 -23.16 8.38
C ALA A 286 6.75 -24.20 7.60
N THR A 287 7.07 -25.49 7.74
CA THR A 287 6.30 -26.58 7.12
C THR A 287 4.85 -26.61 7.60
N ASP A 288 4.62 -26.52 8.91
CA ASP A 288 3.27 -26.46 9.49
C ASP A 288 2.51 -25.21 9.00
N TRP A 289 3.19 -24.07 8.98
CA TRP A 289 2.62 -22.81 8.49
C TRP A 289 2.21 -22.88 7.02
N PHE A 290 3.04 -23.44 6.13
CA PHE A 290 2.69 -23.60 4.71
C PHE A 290 1.42 -24.41 4.48
N GLY A 291 1.23 -25.49 5.24
CA GLY A 291 0.02 -26.31 5.17
C GLY A 291 -1.26 -25.53 5.50
N LYS A 292 -1.14 -24.45 6.27
CA LYS A 292 -2.25 -23.60 6.70
C LYS A 292 -2.55 -22.45 5.75
N ILE A 293 -1.59 -22.00 4.95
CA ILE A 293 -1.71 -20.77 4.13
C ILE A 293 -1.82 -21.05 2.63
N LEU A 294 -1.40 -22.23 2.13
CA LEU A 294 -1.39 -22.54 0.70
C LEU A 294 -2.48 -23.54 0.26
N PRO A 295 -2.98 -23.42 -1.00
CA PRO A 295 -2.92 -22.23 -1.85
C PRO A 295 -3.64 -21.03 -1.25
N SER A 296 -3.17 -19.83 -1.59
CA SER A 296 -3.79 -18.55 -1.22
C SER A 296 -4.53 -17.94 -2.41
N PHE A 297 -5.65 -17.26 -2.14
CA PHE A 297 -6.48 -16.52 -3.11
C PHE A 297 -6.73 -15.10 -2.61
N ASN A 298 -5.76 -14.55 -1.88
CA ASN A 298 -5.89 -13.29 -1.18
C ASN A 298 -4.70 -12.38 -1.46
N SER A 299 -4.99 -11.21 -2.03
CA SER A 299 -3.96 -10.21 -2.32
C SER A 299 -3.22 -9.75 -1.07
N HIS A 300 -3.88 -9.60 0.09
CA HIS A 300 -3.18 -9.20 1.32
C HIS A 300 -2.15 -10.24 1.77
N ALA A 301 -2.46 -11.53 1.59
CA ALA A 301 -1.50 -12.60 1.86
C ALA A 301 -0.26 -12.46 0.97
N VAL A 302 -0.44 -12.29 -0.36
CA VAL A 302 0.67 -12.17 -1.31
C VAL A 302 1.44 -10.85 -1.12
N GLU A 303 0.73 -9.72 -1.02
CA GLU A 303 1.32 -8.39 -0.79
C GLU A 303 2.15 -8.36 0.50
N SER A 304 1.73 -9.06 1.57
CA SER A 304 2.49 -9.14 2.83
C SER A 304 3.85 -9.82 2.68
N GLN A 305 4.09 -10.53 1.58
CA GLN A 305 5.32 -11.27 1.32
C GLN A 305 6.27 -10.56 0.35
N LEU A 306 5.86 -9.41 -0.23
CA LEU A 306 6.75 -8.53 -1.00
C LEU A 306 8.05 -8.11 -0.26
N PRO A 307 8.08 -7.92 1.08
CA PRO A 307 9.32 -7.67 1.82
C PRO A 307 10.40 -8.76 1.67
N HIS A 308 10.03 -9.93 1.16
CA HIS A 308 10.92 -11.09 1.00
C HIS A 308 11.42 -11.28 -0.43
N LEU A 309 11.11 -10.35 -1.34
CA LEU A 309 11.76 -10.28 -2.65
C LEU A 309 13.28 -10.28 -2.46
N ASP A 310 13.96 -11.04 -3.32
CA ASP A 310 15.39 -11.27 -3.26
C ASP A 310 16.14 -9.96 -3.59
N PRO A 311 16.91 -9.40 -2.65
CA PRO A 311 17.62 -8.13 -2.85
C PRO A 311 18.78 -8.22 -3.86
N GLU A 312 19.21 -9.44 -4.23
CA GLU A 312 20.18 -9.66 -5.30
C GLU A 312 19.51 -9.62 -6.69
N MET A 313 18.21 -9.89 -6.75
CA MET A 313 17.45 -9.92 -8.00
C MET A 313 16.58 -8.69 -8.25
N VAL A 314 16.17 -8.00 -7.18
CA VAL A 314 15.24 -6.87 -7.20
C VAL A 314 15.91 -5.65 -6.57
N SER A 315 15.77 -4.51 -7.22
CA SER A 315 16.24 -3.20 -6.75
C SER A 315 15.65 -2.81 -5.39
N ASP A 316 16.34 -1.93 -4.66
CA ASP A 316 15.87 -1.44 -3.35
C ASP A 316 14.53 -0.72 -3.43
N ASN A 317 14.22 -0.14 -4.58
CA ASN A 317 13.01 0.64 -4.80
C ASN A 317 12.19 -0.05 -5.88
N ILE A 318 10.91 -0.29 -5.59
CA ILE A 318 10.00 -0.91 -6.55
C ILE A 318 8.78 -0.02 -6.74
N VAL A 319 8.13 -0.14 -7.88
CA VAL A 319 6.72 0.22 -8.02
C VAL A 319 5.91 -1.06 -8.05
N ALA A 320 5.13 -1.29 -6.99
CA ALA A 320 4.20 -2.40 -6.95
C ALA A 320 2.88 -2.01 -7.62
N LEU A 321 2.43 -2.86 -8.54
CA LEU A 321 1.22 -2.68 -9.33
C LEU A 321 0.31 -3.89 -9.23
N ASN A 322 -0.99 -3.61 -9.32
CA ASN A 322 -1.98 -4.59 -9.74
C ASN A 322 -2.18 -4.50 -11.27
N ASP A 323 -2.87 -5.47 -11.85
CA ASP A 323 -3.22 -5.50 -13.27
C ASP A 323 -4.22 -4.40 -13.70
N ASP A 324 -5.07 -3.94 -12.79
CA ASP A 324 -6.04 -2.86 -13.01
C ASP A 324 -5.45 -1.44 -12.97
N GLN A 325 -4.13 -1.30 -12.85
CA GLN A 325 -3.44 -0.01 -12.71
C GLN A 325 -2.70 0.39 -13.98
N PHE A 326 -2.89 1.63 -14.45
CA PHE A 326 -2.34 2.13 -15.70
C PHE A 326 -1.50 3.39 -15.51
N MET A 327 -0.30 3.43 -16.10
CA MET A 327 0.53 4.63 -16.18
C MET A 327 0.38 5.24 -17.58
N LEU A 328 -0.24 6.41 -17.67
CA LEU A 328 -0.66 6.99 -18.96
C LEU A 328 0.27 8.07 -19.51
N LEU A 329 1.16 8.61 -18.66
CA LEU A 329 2.08 9.67 -19.02
C LEU A 329 3.52 9.15 -18.92
N PRO A 330 4.48 9.72 -19.68
CA PRO A 330 5.89 9.55 -19.40
C PRO A 330 6.19 10.02 -17.96
N LEU A 331 6.83 9.17 -17.16
CA LEU A 331 7.14 9.43 -15.75
C LEU A 331 8.64 9.25 -15.51
N PRO A 332 9.33 10.22 -14.89
CA PRO A 332 10.71 9.99 -14.41
C PRO A 332 10.72 9.08 -13.15
N PRO A 333 11.85 8.41 -12.83
CA PRO A 333 11.98 7.64 -11.59
C PRO A 333 11.66 8.46 -10.33
N SER A 334 11.98 9.75 -10.34
CA SER A 334 11.66 10.72 -9.29
C SER A 334 10.17 10.88 -8.96
N ALA A 335 9.27 10.47 -9.86
CA ALA A 335 7.84 10.40 -9.58
C ALA A 335 7.50 9.31 -8.54
N PHE A 336 8.41 8.38 -8.26
CA PHE A 336 8.22 7.28 -7.32
C PHE A 336 9.27 7.27 -6.20
N HIS A 337 10.53 7.60 -6.50
CA HIS A 337 11.60 7.63 -5.51
C HIS A 337 12.72 8.60 -5.90
N THR A 338 13.29 9.28 -4.91
CA THR A 338 14.54 10.04 -5.08
C THR A 338 15.52 9.75 -3.95
N THR A 339 16.82 9.83 -4.23
CA THR A 339 17.84 9.67 -3.18
C THR A 339 17.79 10.80 -2.13
N LEU A 340 17.27 11.98 -2.47
CA LEU A 340 17.18 13.12 -1.56
C LEU A 340 16.01 13.01 -0.58
N TYR A 341 14.85 12.55 -1.07
CA TYR A 341 13.58 12.58 -0.32
C TYR A 341 12.98 11.20 -0.04
N GLY A 342 13.57 10.14 -0.61
CA GLY A 342 13.07 8.79 -0.52
C GLY A 342 11.83 8.56 -1.38
N GLN A 343 10.93 7.72 -0.85
CA GLN A 343 9.69 7.30 -1.50
C GLN A 343 8.65 8.42 -1.62
N VAL A 344 7.96 8.47 -2.75
CA VAL A 344 6.79 9.33 -2.97
C VAL A 344 5.52 8.64 -2.48
N PHE A 345 4.91 9.20 -1.43
CA PHE A 345 3.65 8.69 -0.88
C PHE A 345 2.45 9.34 -1.55
N ARG A 346 1.50 8.54 -2.02
CA ARG A 346 0.23 9.02 -2.59
C ARG A 346 -0.91 8.76 -1.60
N VAL A 347 -1.25 9.78 -0.83
CA VAL A 347 -2.22 9.70 0.26
C VAL A 347 -3.47 10.53 0.00
N ASP A 348 -4.62 10.07 0.49
CA ASP A 348 -5.84 10.88 0.56
C ASP A 348 -5.93 11.52 1.95
N PRO A 349 -5.72 12.84 2.08
CA PRO A 349 -5.78 13.54 3.37
C PRO A 349 -7.21 13.65 3.93
N GLY A 350 -8.24 13.54 3.08
CA GLY A 350 -9.65 13.66 3.44
C GLY A 350 -10.21 12.36 4.01
N LEU A 351 -9.61 11.23 3.62
CA LEU A 351 -10.01 9.90 4.10
C LEU A 351 -9.05 9.40 5.19
N LEU A 352 -9.46 9.52 6.45
CA LEU A 352 -8.64 9.14 7.60
C LEU A 352 -9.02 7.78 8.18
N VAL A 353 -8.04 6.88 8.28
CA VAL A 353 -8.15 5.54 8.88
C VAL A 353 -7.80 5.60 10.36
N GLY A 354 -8.71 5.17 11.23
CA GLY A 354 -8.48 4.99 12.67
C GLY A 354 -8.13 3.54 13.02
N GLY A 355 -7.41 3.34 14.14
CA GLY A 355 -7.10 2.00 14.63
C GLY A 355 -8.35 1.26 15.13
N ASP A 356 -8.54 0.02 14.68
CA ASP A 356 -9.63 -0.88 15.10
C ASP A 356 -9.05 -2.25 15.52
N PRO A 357 -8.86 -2.52 16.82
CA PRO A 357 -8.41 -3.82 17.30
C PRO A 357 -9.50 -4.90 17.27
N SER A 358 -10.76 -4.53 17.00
CA SER A 358 -11.89 -5.47 17.11
C SER A 358 -12.14 -6.27 15.83
N GLY A 359 -11.54 -5.87 14.70
CA GLY A 359 -11.69 -6.53 13.41
C GLY A 359 -13.14 -6.62 12.92
N ARG A 360 -14.04 -5.76 13.43
CA ARG A 360 -15.48 -5.82 13.13
C ARG A 360 -15.83 -5.26 11.77
N ALA A 361 -14.94 -4.46 11.17
CA ALA A 361 -15.11 -3.98 9.80
C ALA A 361 -15.24 -5.14 8.79
N ASP A 362 -15.79 -4.81 7.62
CA ASP A 362 -15.95 -5.77 6.53
C ASP A 362 -14.58 -6.32 6.11
N GLY A 363 -14.35 -7.61 6.39
CA GLY A 363 -13.18 -8.34 5.90
C GLY A 363 -13.34 -8.80 4.47
N GLY A 364 -14.54 -8.67 3.91
CA GLY A 364 -14.73 -8.64 2.47
C GLY A 364 -13.86 -7.54 1.89
N GLY A 365 -14.03 -6.27 2.24
CA GLY A 365 -13.18 -5.16 1.78
C GLY A 365 -11.77 -5.10 2.40
N GLU A 366 -11.09 -3.98 2.20
CA GLU A 366 -9.79 -3.69 2.86
C GLU A 366 -9.94 -3.00 4.22
N TRP A 367 -11.16 -2.58 4.60
CA TRP A 367 -11.38 -1.76 5.80
C TRP A 367 -11.00 -2.47 7.10
N ARG A 368 -11.16 -3.80 7.17
CA ARG A 368 -10.67 -4.59 8.31
C ARG A 368 -9.15 -4.54 8.43
N SER A 369 -8.43 -4.78 7.33
CA SER A 369 -6.97 -4.79 7.34
C SER A 369 -6.39 -3.40 7.57
N LEU A 370 -7.03 -2.35 7.05
CA LEU A 370 -6.68 -0.95 7.32
C LEU A 370 -6.83 -0.58 8.79
N GLY A 371 -8.00 -0.87 9.39
CA GLY A 371 -8.26 -0.58 10.80
C GLY A 371 -7.31 -1.34 11.72
N TRP A 372 -7.06 -2.61 11.42
CA TRP A 372 -6.09 -3.42 12.15
C TRP A 372 -4.66 -2.88 12.05
N SER A 373 -4.19 -2.56 10.84
CA SER A 373 -2.86 -1.99 10.61
C SER A 373 -2.67 -0.64 11.30
N ALA A 374 -3.71 0.21 11.28
CA ALA A 374 -3.72 1.47 12.00
C ALA A 374 -3.67 1.29 13.52
N HIS A 375 -4.27 0.22 14.06
CA HIS A 375 -4.15 -0.15 15.46
C HIS A 375 -2.70 -0.55 15.81
N LEU A 376 -2.07 -1.41 15.01
CA LEU A 376 -0.67 -1.81 15.22
C LEU A 376 0.30 -0.60 15.23
N LEU A 377 0.11 0.34 14.30
CA LEU A 377 0.87 1.59 14.28
C LEU A 377 0.58 2.48 15.49
N ASN A 378 -0.64 2.48 16.02
CA ASN A 378 -1.01 3.24 17.22
C ASN A 378 -0.34 2.68 18.48
N GLU A 379 -0.26 1.35 18.60
CA GLU A 379 0.42 0.71 19.74
C GLU A 379 1.90 1.11 19.80
N ARG A 380 2.57 1.24 18.64
CA ARG A 380 3.98 1.64 18.58
C ARG A 380 4.21 3.14 18.66
N PHE A 381 3.48 3.92 17.86
CA PHE A 381 3.78 5.34 17.60
C PHE A 381 2.77 6.31 18.23
N GLY A 382 1.83 5.78 19.04
CA GLY A 382 0.79 6.55 19.68
C GLY A 382 -0.45 6.78 18.82
N THR A 383 -1.59 6.91 19.50
CA THR A 383 -2.92 6.97 18.90
C THR A 383 -3.14 8.16 17.99
N ARG A 384 -3.45 7.89 16.72
CA ARG A 384 -3.92 8.88 15.75
C ARG A 384 -4.70 8.22 14.62
N LYS A 385 -5.37 9.04 13.81
CA LYS A 385 -5.85 8.61 12.50
C LYS A 385 -4.81 8.93 11.44
N ARG A 386 -4.73 8.12 10.39
CA ARG A 386 -3.73 8.28 9.32
C ARG A 386 -4.42 8.34 7.95
N PRO A 387 -3.93 9.19 7.03
CA PRO A 387 -4.45 9.26 5.66
C PRO A 387 -4.50 7.90 4.97
N TYR A 388 -5.54 7.67 4.18
CA TYR A 388 -5.69 6.50 3.34
C TYR A 388 -4.64 6.50 2.22
N MET A 389 -4.17 5.31 1.80
CA MET A 389 -3.25 5.16 0.67
C MET A 389 -4.06 5.00 -0.60
N GLN A 390 -3.91 5.90 -1.56
CA GLN A 390 -4.68 5.86 -2.80
C GLN A 390 -4.44 4.56 -3.58
N HIS A 391 -5.48 4.11 -4.28
CA HIS A 391 -5.41 2.92 -5.13
C HIS A 391 -4.77 3.28 -6.49
N ASN A 392 -3.44 3.30 -6.53
CA ASN A 392 -2.62 3.60 -7.71
C ASN A 392 -1.32 2.79 -7.67
N ALA A 393 -0.44 3.00 -8.65
CA ALA A 393 0.90 2.42 -8.68
C ALA A 393 1.74 2.88 -7.47
N ARG A 394 2.24 1.93 -6.69
CA ARG A 394 2.73 2.18 -5.33
C ARG A 394 4.24 2.14 -5.29
N ALA A 395 4.88 3.27 -5.00
CA ALA A 395 6.30 3.27 -4.69
C ALA A 395 6.52 2.56 -3.35
N LEU A 396 7.41 1.57 -3.32
CA LEU A 396 7.77 0.78 -2.14
C LEU A 396 9.30 0.66 -2.04
N SER A 397 9.84 0.60 -0.83
CA SER A 397 11.27 0.38 -0.58
C SER A 397 11.43 -0.98 0.07
N LEU A 398 12.11 -1.92 -0.60
CA LEU A 398 12.35 -3.28 -0.10
C LEU A 398 13.05 -3.29 1.28
N PRO A 399 14.16 -2.56 1.53
CA PRO A 399 14.80 -2.58 2.85
C PRO A 399 13.88 -2.05 3.95
N LEU A 400 13.07 -1.00 3.68
CA LEU A 400 12.13 -0.46 4.67
C LEU A 400 10.92 -1.38 4.89
N MET A 401 10.39 -1.99 3.83
CA MET A 401 9.36 -3.02 3.95
C MET A 401 9.84 -4.22 4.75
N HIS A 402 11.10 -4.63 4.55
CA HIS A 402 11.75 -5.68 5.32
C HIS A 402 11.86 -5.30 6.81
N GLU A 403 12.26 -4.07 7.12
CA GLU A 403 12.25 -3.59 8.51
C GLU A 403 10.85 -3.64 9.13
N VAL A 404 9.82 -3.24 8.37
CA VAL A 404 8.41 -3.29 8.81
C VAL A 404 7.97 -4.73 9.08
N SER A 405 8.28 -5.67 8.19
CA SER A 405 7.91 -7.07 8.37
C SER A 405 8.62 -7.71 9.56
N LEU A 406 9.82 -7.26 9.91
CA LEU A 406 10.50 -7.69 11.13
C LEU A 406 9.90 -7.06 12.39
N ALA A 407 9.54 -5.77 12.34
CA ALA A 407 8.97 -5.04 13.46
C ALA A 407 7.57 -5.57 13.86
N PHE A 408 6.77 -5.99 12.87
CA PHE A 408 5.42 -6.52 13.06
C PHE A 408 5.31 -8.01 12.69
N GLY A 409 6.41 -8.76 12.84
CA GLY A 409 6.56 -10.08 12.22
C GLY A 409 5.52 -11.13 12.60
N GLU A 410 4.94 -11.09 13.80
CA GLU A 410 3.84 -11.99 14.13
C GLU A 410 2.58 -11.73 13.29
N TYR A 411 2.29 -10.47 12.98
CA TYR A 411 1.11 -10.07 12.21
C TYR A 411 1.30 -10.29 10.71
N PHE A 412 2.53 -10.11 10.22
CA PHE A 412 2.90 -10.52 8.86
C PHE A 412 2.84 -12.05 8.68
N ALA A 413 3.17 -12.85 9.71
CA ALA A 413 3.02 -14.30 9.68
C ALA A 413 1.56 -14.75 9.72
N ALA A 414 0.70 -14.02 10.44
CA ALA A 414 -0.73 -14.29 10.53
C ALA A 414 -1.50 -13.89 9.25
N THR A 415 -1.03 -12.88 8.51
CA THR A 415 -1.76 -12.35 7.35
C THR A 415 -2.08 -13.42 6.29
N PRO A 416 -1.14 -14.31 5.90
CA PRO A 416 -1.43 -15.39 4.95
C PRO A 416 -2.36 -16.50 5.45
N LEU A 417 -2.71 -16.56 6.75
CA LEU A 417 -3.74 -17.48 7.25
C LEU A 417 -5.13 -17.14 6.66
N SER A 418 -5.33 -15.89 6.25
CA SER A 418 -6.48 -15.51 5.43
C SER A 418 -6.27 -15.94 3.98
N ARG A 419 -6.60 -17.20 3.67
CA ARG A 419 -6.52 -17.74 2.30
C ARG A 419 -7.53 -17.11 1.34
N PHE A 420 -8.62 -16.56 1.87
CA PHE A 420 -9.47 -15.58 1.20
C PHE A 420 -9.51 -14.31 2.04
N ARG A 421 -9.81 -13.16 1.42
CA ARG A 421 -9.83 -11.88 2.16
C ARG A 421 -10.78 -11.94 3.37
N GLY A 422 -10.27 -11.61 4.54
CA GLY A 422 -11.00 -11.64 5.81
C GLY A 422 -11.51 -13.01 6.25
N SER A 423 -10.98 -14.11 5.69
CA SER A 423 -11.42 -15.47 6.01
C SER A 423 -10.87 -15.98 7.34
N HIS A 424 -9.68 -15.53 7.75
CA HIS A 424 -9.16 -15.85 9.09
C HIS A 424 -9.89 -15.02 10.13
N LYS A 425 -10.34 -15.68 11.20
CA LYS A 425 -11.22 -15.09 12.22
C LYS A 425 -10.65 -15.15 13.63
N GLU A 426 -9.43 -15.64 13.79
CA GLU A 426 -8.78 -15.65 15.10
C GLU A 426 -8.60 -14.21 15.59
N PRO A 427 -9.09 -13.87 16.81
CA PRO A 427 -8.98 -12.53 17.34
C PRO A 427 -7.51 -12.07 17.37
N LYS A 428 -7.28 -10.82 16.93
CA LYS A 428 -5.94 -10.20 16.85
C LYS A 428 -4.98 -10.81 15.82
N GLU A 429 -5.47 -11.69 14.95
CA GLU A 429 -4.71 -12.25 13.81
C GLU A 429 -5.32 -11.79 12.48
N TYR A 430 -5.83 -10.56 12.43
CA TYR A 430 -6.36 -10.01 11.19
C TYR A 430 -5.25 -9.67 10.19
N GLU A 431 -5.63 -9.61 8.91
CA GLU A 431 -4.71 -9.27 7.83
C GLU A 431 -4.11 -7.88 8.02
N VAL A 432 -2.82 -7.76 7.75
CA VAL A 432 -2.13 -6.48 7.61
C VAL A 432 -2.36 -5.95 6.19
N ASN A 433 -2.64 -4.66 6.08
CA ASN A 433 -2.56 -3.94 4.81
C ASN A 433 -1.12 -3.46 4.63
N THR A 434 -0.33 -4.19 3.85
CA THR A 434 1.12 -3.98 3.69
C THR A 434 1.46 -2.56 3.27
N VAL A 435 0.75 -2.02 2.29
CA VAL A 435 1.03 -0.70 1.72
C VAL A 435 0.77 0.40 2.75
N PHE A 436 -0.36 0.31 3.46
CA PHE A 436 -0.70 1.25 4.51
C PHE A 436 0.29 1.18 5.67
N ILE A 437 0.60 -0.02 6.18
CA ILE A 437 1.49 -0.15 7.33
C ILE A 437 2.92 0.28 6.99
N SER A 438 3.45 -0.11 5.82
CA SER A 438 4.81 0.22 5.40
C SER A 438 4.97 1.71 5.15
N THR A 439 4.03 2.34 4.45
CA THR A 439 4.08 3.79 4.19
C THR A 439 4.07 4.60 5.49
N HIS A 440 3.08 4.34 6.35
CA HIS A 440 2.94 5.10 7.59
C HIS A 440 4.04 4.77 8.60
N TYR A 441 4.59 3.56 8.58
CA TYR A 441 5.78 3.25 9.37
C TYR A 441 6.96 4.15 9.01
N VAL A 442 7.24 4.35 7.71
CA VAL A 442 8.34 5.23 7.27
C VAL A 442 8.11 6.66 7.76
N ILE A 443 6.88 7.17 7.64
CA ILE A 443 6.49 8.50 8.13
C ILE A 443 6.73 8.61 9.64
N GLU A 444 6.29 7.62 10.42
CA GLU A 444 6.42 7.66 11.89
C GLU A 444 7.86 7.46 12.35
N ARG A 445 8.65 6.60 11.67
CA ARG A 445 10.09 6.44 11.94
C ARG A 445 10.87 7.71 11.65
N HIS A 446 10.51 8.43 10.58
CA HIS A 446 11.10 9.72 10.29
C HIS A 446 10.79 10.73 11.41
N ARG A 447 9.54 10.78 11.88
CA ARG A 447 9.16 11.64 13.04
C ARG A 447 9.89 11.25 14.31
N GLU A 448 10.02 9.95 14.58
CA GLU A 448 10.76 9.41 15.72
C GLU A 448 12.24 9.81 15.66
N ALA A 449 12.88 9.68 14.49
CA ALA A 449 14.26 10.09 14.28
C ALA A 449 14.48 11.60 14.52
N LEU A 450 13.57 12.45 14.02
CA LEU A 450 13.63 13.89 14.28
C LEU A 450 13.49 14.21 15.77
N LEU A 451 12.49 13.62 16.44
CA LEU A 451 12.29 13.82 17.88
C LEU A 451 13.46 13.29 18.70
N TRP A 452 14.01 12.14 18.33
CA TRP A 452 15.17 11.55 18.99
C TRP A 452 16.40 12.44 18.81
N SER A 453 16.66 12.92 17.59
CA SER A 453 17.80 13.81 17.31
C SER A 453 17.73 15.10 18.11
N TRP A 454 16.53 15.68 18.28
CA TRP A 454 16.33 16.90 19.03
C TRP A 454 16.38 16.65 20.55
N ILE A 455 15.59 15.71 21.07
CA ILE A 455 15.49 15.47 22.52
C ILE A 455 16.74 14.79 23.07
N VAL A 456 17.19 13.71 22.42
CA VAL A 456 18.30 12.87 22.92
C VAL A 456 19.63 13.38 22.39
N GLY A 457 19.74 13.57 21.08
CA GLY A 457 21.00 13.97 20.42
C GLY A 457 21.44 15.38 20.81
N LYS A 458 20.59 16.39 20.61
CA LYS A 458 20.91 17.79 20.91
C LYS A 458 20.79 18.08 22.41
N TRP A 459 19.61 17.95 22.99
CA TRP A 459 19.38 18.35 24.38
C TRP A 459 19.95 17.32 25.37
N GLY A 460 19.67 16.02 25.20
CA GLY A 460 20.11 14.99 26.13
C GLY A 460 21.63 14.88 26.24
N ALA A 461 22.33 14.74 25.10
CA ALA A 461 23.78 14.52 25.09
C ALA A 461 24.58 15.72 25.61
N GLN A 462 24.13 16.95 25.34
CA GLN A 462 24.80 18.17 25.80
C GLN A 462 24.72 18.36 27.33
N TYR A 463 23.68 17.83 27.97
CA TYR A 463 23.39 18.06 29.39
C TYR A 463 23.43 16.77 30.23
N GLY A 464 24.25 15.79 29.83
CA GLY A 464 24.47 14.57 30.62
C GLY A 464 23.22 13.70 30.82
N GLY A 465 22.24 13.80 29.91
CA GLY A 465 21.00 13.02 29.92
C GLY A 465 19.90 13.52 30.86
N MET A 466 20.12 14.58 31.64
CA MET A 466 19.11 15.17 32.52
C MET A 466 18.71 16.58 32.05
N LEU A 467 17.40 16.80 31.89
CA LEU A 467 16.82 18.07 31.47
C LEU A 467 16.12 18.75 32.65
N ASP A 468 16.81 19.71 33.27
CA ASP A 468 16.31 20.56 34.34
C ASP A 468 15.29 21.59 33.82
N ARG A 469 14.81 22.44 34.74
CA ARG A 469 13.78 23.45 34.44
C ARG A 469 14.27 24.53 33.46
N GLN A 470 15.55 24.87 33.51
CA GLN A 470 16.17 25.84 32.60
C GLN A 470 16.28 25.23 31.20
N GLN A 471 16.80 24.00 31.05
CA GLN A 471 16.85 23.37 29.72
C GLN A 471 15.46 23.17 29.13
N LYS A 472 14.47 22.73 29.92
CA LYS A 472 13.08 22.63 29.44
C LYS A 472 12.50 23.97 28.99
N ARG A 473 12.89 25.08 29.63
CA ARG A 473 12.49 26.42 29.20
C ARG A 473 13.14 26.80 27.88
N MET A 474 14.43 26.52 27.71
CA MET A 474 15.12 26.79 26.44
C MET A 474 14.58 25.93 25.30
N MET A 475 14.25 24.65 25.57
CA MET A 475 13.55 23.77 24.64
C MET A 475 12.20 24.36 24.20
N TRP A 476 11.42 24.89 25.15
CA TRP A 476 10.14 25.53 24.88
C TRP A 476 10.29 26.76 24.00
N GLU A 477 11.23 27.64 24.35
CA GLU A 477 11.56 28.85 23.59
C GLU A 477 12.02 28.52 22.15
N GLU A 478 12.82 27.46 21.96
CA GLU A 478 13.26 27.00 20.65
C GLU A 478 12.11 26.51 19.77
N THR A 479 11.10 25.85 20.35
CA THR A 479 9.89 25.44 19.62
C THR A 479 8.94 26.60 19.32
N GLY A 480 9.33 27.85 19.63
CA GLY A 480 8.53 29.06 19.43
C GLY A 480 7.58 29.38 20.58
N GLY A 481 7.70 28.67 21.71
CA GLY A 481 6.87 28.88 22.88
C GLY A 481 7.26 30.13 23.67
N ARG A 482 6.27 30.88 24.16
CA ARG A 482 6.50 32.08 24.99
C ARG A 482 6.43 31.76 26.48
N LYS A 483 7.08 32.55 27.34
CA LYS A 483 7.12 32.34 28.81
C LYS A 483 5.74 32.25 29.47
N GLU A 484 4.75 32.95 28.92
CA GLU A 484 3.37 33.00 29.43
C GLU A 484 2.50 31.87 28.85
N GLU A 485 2.96 31.21 27.78
CA GLU A 485 2.26 30.11 27.15
C GLU A 485 2.58 28.81 27.87
N ILE A 486 1.57 28.25 28.53
CA ILE A 486 1.65 26.94 29.20
C ILE A 486 1.10 25.80 28.33
N ASN A 487 0.59 26.12 27.14
CA ASN A 487 -0.01 25.17 26.21
C ASN A 487 0.63 25.29 24.83
N ILE A 488 0.86 24.15 24.18
CA ILE A 488 1.20 24.09 22.75
C ILE A 488 -0.02 24.59 21.98
N LEU A 489 0.12 25.75 21.31
CA LEU A 489 -0.90 26.25 20.39
C LEU A 489 -1.05 25.22 19.26
N LYS A 490 -2.16 24.48 19.26
CA LYS A 490 -2.51 23.51 18.19
C LYS A 490 -2.94 24.18 16.87
N GLY A 491 -2.84 25.50 16.78
CA GLY A 491 -3.44 26.31 15.73
C GLY A 491 -2.38 26.92 14.81
N GLY A 492 -1.96 26.16 13.81
CA GLY A 492 -1.13 26.64 12.72
C GLY A 492 -0.57 25.47 11.93
N LYS A 493 -0.80 25.44 10.60
CA LYS A 493 0.05 24.61 9.75
C LYS A 493 1.45 25.22 9.88
N ALA A 494 2.43 24.44 10.35
CA ALA A 494 3.82 24.87 10.28
C ALA A 494 4.11 25.22 8.81
N ASP A 495 4.55 26.45 8.56
CA ASP A 495 4.92 26.89 7.21
C ASP A 495 6.15 26.08 6.78
N ARG A 496 5.93 25.12 5.88
CA ARG A 496 6.98 24.22 5.41
C ARG A 496 7.73 24.88 4.26
N ARG A 497 8.69 25.74 4.61
CA ARG A 497 9.58 26.37 3.63
C ARG A 497 10.40 25.36 2.81
N THR A 498 10.57 24.13 3.30
CA THR A 498 11.30 23.06 2.60
C THR A 498 10.66 22.61 1.29
N GLN A 499 9.40 22.97 1.02
CA GLN A 499 8.74 22.61 -0.25
C GLN A 499 9.18 23.51 -1.42
N SER A 500 9.56 24.77 -1.18
CA SER A 500 9.97 25.68 -2.26
C SER A 500 11.25 25.24 -2.96
N ASP A 501 12.10 24.51 -2.24
CA ASP A 501 13.44 24.17 -2.70
C ASP A 501 13.50 22.77 -3.32
N VAL A 502 12.40 22.00 -3.36
CA VAL A 502 12.40 20.61 -3.83
C VAL A 502 12.90 20.47 -5.26
N GLU A 503 12.29 21.22 -6.19
CA GLU A 503 12.70 21.17 -7.60
C GLU A 503 14.13 21.67 -7.79
N VAL A 504 14.52 22.73 -7.08
CA VAL A 504 15.87 23.30 -7.13
C VAL A 504 16.89 22.29 -6.61
N ASN A 505 16.62 21.65 -5.48
CA ASN A 505 17.49 20.64 -4.89
C ASN A 505 17.64 19.42 -5.80
N MET A 506 16.54 18.95 -6.42
CA MET A 506 16.60 17.86 -7.41
C MET A 506 17.46 18.25 -8.59
N TYR A 507 17.23 19.41 -9.18
CA TYR A 507 18.01 19.91 -10.31
C TYR A 507 19.51 20.02 -9.95
N MET A 508 19.83 20.60 -8.78
CA MET A 508 21.21 20.76 -8.31
C MET A 508 21.87 19.42 -7.96
N ALA A 509 21.08 18.39 -7.62
CA ALA A 509 21.54 17.03 -7.41
C ALA A 509 21.66 16.21 -8.70
N GLY A 510 21.27 16.75 -9.85
CA GLY A 510 21.27 16.05 -11.13
C GLY A 510 20.09 15.09 -11.33
N LEU A 511 19.01 15.25 -10.55
CA LEU A 511 17.77 14.48 -10.68
C LEU A 511 16.74 15.23 -11.53
N GLN A 512 16.02 14.50 -12.38
CA GLN A 512 14.91 15.03 -13.15
C GLN A 512 13.70 15.20 -12.21
N PRO A 513 13.11 16.40 -12.06
CA PRO A 513 11.91 16.56 -11.24
C PRO A 513 10.69 15.89 -11.89
N PRO A 514 9.69 15.46 -11.10
CA PRO A 514 8.44 14.90 -11.62
C PRO A 514 7.58 16.01 -12.25
N GLN A 515 7.88 16.38 -13.50
CA GLN A 515 7.09 17.32 -14.28
C GLN A 515 6.46 16.62 -15.49
N ALA A 516 5.17 16.90 -15.74
CA ALA A 516 4.56 16.57 -17.03
C ALA A 516 5.09 17.54 -18.10
N VAL A 517 5.35 17.01 -19.31
CA VAL A 517 5.83 17.77 -20.48
C VAL A 517 4.89 18.92 -20.86
N ASP A 518 3.60 18.79 -20.55
CA ASP A 518 2.57 19.78 -20.81
C ASP A 518 2.01 20.32 -19.48
N LYS A 519 2.38 21.56 -19.15
CA LYS A 519 1.96 22.24 -17.91
C LYS A 519 0.46 22.57 -17.89
N GLU A 520 -0.22 22.58 -19.04
CA GLU A 520 -1.65 22.92 -19.13
C GLU A 520 -2.57 21.73 -18.85
N ARG A 521 -2.07 20.49 -18.97
CA ARG A 521 -2.82 19.24 -18.72
C ARG A 521 -2.64 18.65 -17.32
N GLN A 522 -1.91 19.33 -16.43
CA GLN A 522 -1.63 18.85 -15.07
C GLN A 522 -2.89 18.96 -14.19
N GLY A 523 -3.59 17.83 -14.02
CA GLY A 523 -4.75 17.71 -13.14
C GLY A 523 -4.37 17.92 -11.67
N GLY A 524 -5.14 18.76 -10.97
CA GLY A 524 -4.84 19.22 -9.60
C GLY A 524 -5.21 18.21 -8.52
N TYR A 525 -4.29 17.29 -8.21
CA TYR A 525 -4.32 16.52 -6.98
C TYR A 525 -2.98 16.62 -6.26
N ASP A 526 -2.90 17.63 -5.40
CA ASP A 526 -1.81 17.86 -4.45
C ASP A 526 -1.73 16.72 -3.42
N ILE A 527 -0.50 16.35 -3.05
CA ILE A 527 0.04 16.25 -1.67
C ILE A 527 1.22 15.24 -1.67
N PHE A 528 2.44 15.80 -1.61
CA PHE A 528 3.78 15.19 -1.72
C PHE A 528 4.19 14.74 -3.12
N MET A 529 4.89 15.65 -3.82
CA MET A 529 5.27 15.55 -5.23
C MET A 529 4.12 15.00 -6.07
N GLY A 530 3.10 15.85 -6.24
CA GLY A 530 2.26 15.66 -7.40
C GLY A 530 3.13 15.70 -8.64
N VAL A 531 2.65 15.07 -9.71
CA VAL A 531 3.18 15.23 -11.07
C VAL A 531 2.88 16.66 -11.58
N ASP A 532 2.70 17.61 -10.67
CA ASP A 532 2.04 18.90 -10.86
C ASP A 532 2.95 20.09 -10.69
N GLY A 533 4.26 19.92 -10.39
CA GLY A 533 5.32 20.94 -10.61
C GLY A 533 4.92 22.39 -10.32
N ARG A 534 4.03 22.62 -9.34
CA ARG A 534 3.47 23.94 -9.08
C ARG A 534 4.44 24.67 -8.18
N ILE A 535 5.37 25.31 -8.85
CA ILE A 535 6.06 26.52 -8.40
C ILE A 535 4.98 27.47 -7.86
N GLN A 536 5.01 27.77 -6.56
CA GLN A 536 4.48 29.04 -6.09
C GLN A 536 5.23 30.11 -6.90
N ARG A 537 4.52 30.75 -7.84
CA ARG A 537 5.01 31.96 -8.48
C ARG A 537 5.37 32.94 -7.36
N GLU A 538 6.55 33.54 -7.50
CA GLU A 538 7.17 34.58 -6.67
C GLU A 538 8.11 34.08 -5.56
N LEU A 539 9.30 33.59 -5.98
CA LEU A 539 10.52 33.86 -5.22
C LEU A 539 11.23 35.08 -5.86
N PRO A 540 11.54 36.14 -5.11
CA PRO A 540 12.40 37.20 -5.60
C PRO A 540 13.81 36.63 -5.75
N PHE A 541 14.35 36.62 -6.97
CA PHE A 541 15.78 36.41 -7.17
C PHE A 541 16.56 37.40 -6.30
N PRO A 542 17.59 36.98 -5.54
CA PRO A 542 18.52 37.92 -4.98
C PRO A 542 19.23 38.59 -6.15
N ARG A 543 19.03 39.91 -6.28
CA ARG A 543 19.84 40.74 -7.18
C ARG A 543 21.29 40.44 -6.85
N THR A 544 22.06 40.14 -7.89
CA THR A 544 23.51 40.20 -7.87
C THR A 544 23.94 41.49 -7.17
N ALA A 545 24.81 41.36 -6.17
CA ALA A 545 25.43 42.49 -5.51
C ALA A 545 26.32 43.23 -6.53
N ASP A 546 25.95 44.48 -6.81
CA ASP A 546 26.91 45.58 -6.91
C ASP A 546 26.91 46.30 -5.55
#